data_AF-A0A392TLH6-F1
#
_entry.id   AF-A0A392TLH6-F1
#
_cell.length_a   1.000
_cell.length_b   1.000
_cell.length_c   1.000
_cell.angle_alpha   90.00
_cell.angle_beta   90.00
_cell.angle_gamma   90.00
#
_symmetry.space_group_name_H-M   'P 1'
#
loop_
_entity.id
_entity.type
_entity.pdbx_description
1 polymer ?
#
loop_
_entity_poly.entity_id
_entity_poly.type
_entity_poly.pdbx_seq_one_letter_code
_entity_poly.pdbx_strand_id
1 'polypeptide(L)' 'EGAVKWVEEAEIIFEAMGCTEENKIALGTYVLREEANQWWKNVKLRMGAGGIVITWEISKESS' A
#
# COMPACT_ATOMS: atom_id res chain seq x y z
N GLU A 1 1.97 15.10 1.79
CA GLU A 1 1.30 15.35 3.08
C GLU A 1 0.45 14.17 3.56
N GLY A 2 -0.42 13.57 2.74
CA GLY A 2 -1.28 12.45 3.17
C GLY A 2 -0.55 11.20 3.67
N ALA A 3 0.60 10.85 3.07
CA ALA A 3 1.39 9.69 3.50
C ALA A 3 1.98 9.84 4.90
N VAL A 4 2.39 11.06 5.28
CA VAL A 4 2.95 11.35 6.62
C VAL A 4 1.87 11.19 7.68
N LYS A 5 0.68 11.74 7.40
CA LYS A 5 -0.49 11.61 8.30
C LYS A 5 -0.93 10.15 8.49
N TRP A 6 -0.86 9.34 7.44
CA TRP A 6 -1.20 7.91 7.53
C TRP A 6 -0.24 7.14 8.45
N VAL A 7 1.07 7.46 8.40
CA VAL A 7 2.07 6.81 9.26
C VAL A 7 1.81 7.15 10.72
N GLU A 8 1.53 8.42 11.04
CA GLU A 8 1.22 8.87 12.41
C GLU A 8 -0.05 8.17 12.97
N GLU A 9 -1.11 8.07 12.17
CA GLU A 9 -2.34 7.38 12.59
C GLU A 9 -2.12 5.87 12.80
N ALA A 10 -1.30 5.23 11.97
CA ALA A 10 -0.95 3.82 12.13
C ALA A 10 -0.12 3.57 13.40
N GLU A 11 0.82 4.47 13.73
CA GLU A 11 1.61 4.39 14.96
C GLU A 11 0.72 4.48 16.22
N ILE A 12 -0.25 5.40 16.23
CA ILE A 12 -1.21 5.55 17.34
C ILE A 12 -2.03 4.26 17.53
N ILE A 13 -2.49 3.64 16.44
CA ILE A 13 -3.25 2.38 16.51
C ILE A 13 -2.39 1.25 17.06
N PHE A 14 -1.13 1.14 16.61
CA PHE A 14 -0.22 0.13 17.11
C PHE A 14 0.14 0.30 18.58
N GLU A 15 0.33 1.53 19.05
CA GLU A 15 0.50 1.83 20.48
C GLU A 15 -0.74 1.48 21.29
N ALA A 16 -1.93 1.85 20.82
CA ALA A 16 -3.19 1.54 21.50
C ALA A 16 -3.45 0.03 21.61
N MET A 17 -3.00 -0.77 20.63
CA MET A 17 -3.07 -2.23 20.66
C MET A 17 -1.97 -2.89 21.50
N GLY A 18 -1.00 -2.13 22.01
CA GLY A 18 0.14 -2.67 22.75
C GLY A 18 1.03 -3.57 21.88
N CYS A 19 1.10 -3.32 20.56
CA CYS A 19 1.95 -4.10 19.67
C CYS A 19 3.41 -3.87 20.00
N THR A 20 4.18 -4.95 20.14
CA THR A 20 5.65 -4.86 20.17
C THR A 20 6.17 -4.37 18.83
N GLU A 21 7.36 -3.78 18.80
CA GLU A 21 7.97 -3.27 17.56
C GLU A 21 8.05 -4.34 16.47
N GLU A 22 8.32 -5.60 16.84
CA GLU A 22 8.33 -6.72 15.90
C GLU A 22 6.94 -6.97 15.28
N ASN A 23 5.88 -6.84 16.08
CA ASN A 23 4.50 -6.97 15.60
C ASN A 23 4.13 -5.77 14.71
N LYS A 24 4.55 -4.55 15.05
CA LYS A 24 4.33 -3.36 14.20
C LYS A 24 4.96 -3.54 12.81
N ILE A 25 6.20 -4.02 12.76
CA ILE A 25 6.90 -4.27 11.49
C ILE A 25 6.20 -5.37 10.68
N ALA A 26 5.80 -6.46 11.34
CA ALA A 26 5.12 -7.58 10.68
C ALA A 26 3.73 -7.17 10.13
N LEU A 27 2.92 -6.49 10.94
CA LEU A 27 1.60 -5.99 10.55
C LEU A 27 1.71 -4.91 9.46
N GLY A 28 2.61 -3.95 9.62
CA GLY A 28 2.84 -2.89 8.62
C GLY A 28 3.27 -3.47 7.27
N THR A 29 4.20 -4.43 7.27
CA THR A 29 4.65 -5.12 6.04
C THR A 29 3.51 -5.91 5.39
N TYR A 30 2.68 -6.60 6.19
CA TYR A 30 1.53 -7.34 5.69
C TYR A 30 0.50 -6.42 5.04
N VAL A 31 0.12 -5.33 5.73
CA VAL A 31 -0.84 -4.33 5.22
C VAL A 31 -0.35 -3.72 3.92
N LEU A 32 0.91 -3.27 3.86
CA LEU A 32 1.48 -2.68 2.65
C LEU A 32 1.52 -3.67 1.48
N ARG A 33 1.86 -4.94 1.74
CA ARG A 33 1.84 -5.99 0.72
C ARG A 33 0.42 -6.21 0.18
N GLU A 34 -0.58 -6.25 1.06
CA GLU A 34 -1.96 -6.47 0.63
C GLU A 34 -2.50 -5.27 -0.15
N GLU A 35 -2.28 -4.05 0.32
CA GLU A 35 -2.64 -2.81 -0.41
C GLU A 35 -1.98 -2.77 -1.79
N ALA A 36 -0.69 -3.10 -1.90
CA ALA A 36 0.01 -3.18 -3.19
C ALA A 36 -0.58 -4.27 -4.10
N ASN A 37 -0.96 -5.43 -3.54
CA ASN A 37 -1.61 -6.50 -4.29
C ASN A 37 -2.99 -6.08 -4.80
N GLN A 38 -3.79 -5.41 -3.97
CA GLN A 38 -5.12 -4.93 -4.33
C GLN A 38 -5.05 -3.81 -5.37
N TRP A 39 -4.13 -2.87 -5.20
CA TRP A 39 -3.82 -1.86 -6.22
C TRP A 39 -3.46 -2.53 -7.54
N TRP A 40 -2.54 -3.50 -7.55
CA TRP A 40 -2.13 -4.18 -8.78
C TRP A 40 -3.27 -4.98 -9.44
N LYS A 41 -4.13 -5.64 -8.67
CA LYS A 41 -5.35 -6.30 -9.19
C LYS A 41 -6.29 -5.29 -9.83
N ASN A 42 -6.51 -4.14 -9.20
CA ASN A 42 -7.37 -3.07 -9.73
C ASN A 42 -6.80 -2.46 -11.01
N VAL A 43 -5.48 -2.24 -11.06
CA VAL A 43 -4.79 -1.80 -12.26
C VAL A 43 -4.95 -2.85 -13.37
N LYS A 44 -4.76 -4.15 -13.10
CA LYS A 44 -4.99 -5.22 -14.07
C LYS A 44 -6.43 -5.29 -14.58
N LEU A 45 -7.43 -5.10 -13.72
CA LEU A 45 -8.83 -5.04 -14.11
C LEU A 45 -9.12 -3.85 -15.04
N ARG A 46 -8.57 -2.67 -14.71
CA ARG A 46 -8.62 -1.48 -15.58
C ARG A 46 -7.89 -1.70 -16.90
N MET A 47 -6.76 -2.41 -16.89
CA MET A 47 -6.02 -2.78 -18.10
C MET A 47 -6.83 -3.75 -19.00
N GLY A 48 -7.49 -4.75 -18.42
CA GLY A 48 -8.32 -5.71 -19.16
C GLY A 48 -9.53 -5.08 -19.85
N ALA A 49 -10.00 -3.94 -19.34
CA ALA A 49 -11.07 -3.14 -19.97
C ALA A 49 -10.58 -2.17 -21.07
N GLY A 50 -9.26 -1.99 -21.25
CA GLY A 50 -8.71 -0.94 -22.13
C GLY A 50 -7.44 -1.26 -22.93
N GLY A 51 -6.88 -2.47 -22.84
CA GLY A 51 -5.78 -2.92 -23.71
C GLY A 51 -4.45 -2.15 -23.58
N ILE A 52 -4.24 -1.40 -22.50
CA ILE A 52 -2.99 -0.66 -22.27
C ILE A 52 -2.00 -1.54 -21.49
N VAL A 53 -0.86 -1.85 -22.12
CA VAL A 53 0.30 -2.50 -21.49
C VAL A 53 1.01 -1.48 -20.61
N ILE A 54 0.99 -1.67 -19.29
CA ILE A 54 1.79 -0.83 -18.38
C ILE A 54 3.26 -1.26 -18.45
N THR A 55 4.07 -0.43 -19.08
CA THR A 55 5.53 -0.48 -18.97
C THR A 55 5.98 0.17 -17.66
N TRP A 56 7.19 -0.19 -17.20
CA TRP A 56 7.81 0.36 -15.98
C TRP A 56 7.81 1.90 -15.93
N GLU A 57 7.77 2.57 -17.08
CA GLU A 57 7.73 4.03 -17.21
C GLU A 57 6.38 4.63 -16.76
N ILE A 58 5.25 4.02 -17.11
CA ILE A 58 3.91 4.50 -16.73
C ILE A 58 3.70 4.37 -15.20
N SER A 59 4.29 3.34 -14.59
CA SER A 59 4.25 3.14 -13.14
C SER A 59 5.02 4.22 -12.38
N LYS A 60 6.05 4.82 -12.97
CA LYS A 60 6.83 5.90 -12.34
C LYS A 60 6.14 7.26 -12.44
N GLU A 61 5.43 7.50 -13.53
CA GLU A 61 4.74 8.77 -13.77
C GLU A 61 3.48 8.95 -12.89
N SER A 62 2.95 7.85 -12.37
CA SER A 62 1.72 7.84 -11.55
C SER A 62 1.98 7.84 -10.03
N SER A 63 3.26 7.86 -9.61
CA SER A 63 3.69 7.63 -8.22
C SER A 63 4.18 8.88 -7.52
#